data_AF-A0A0L6WV24-F1
#
_entry.id   AF-A0A0L6WV24-F1
#
_cell.length_a   1.000
_cell.length_b   1.000
_cell.length_c   1.000
_cell.angle_alpha   90.00
_cell.angle_beta   90.00
_cell.angle_gamma   90.00
#
_symmetry.space_group_name_H-M   'P 1'
#
loop_
_entity.id
_entity.type
_entity.pdbx_description
1 polymer ?
#
loop_
_entity_poly.entity_id
_entity_poly.type
_entity_poly.pdbx_seq_one_letter_code
_entity_poly.pdbx_strand_id
1 'polypeptide(L)'
;MMGSLRPSNGANGELKDVDLKEMNRTGQDRTLPEFKMSGPYNPFKADTYQLGNVILKLLAAYHPEGLEPFITLGKAMTNTNPNDRPSLPEILKYLDEMDKRMFKRRIWKPQDSSVDKFKITYCWCNPLFGSIPNTDDIIKQTERFLPPAM
;
A
#
# COMPACT_ATOMS: atom_id res chain seq x y z
N MET A 1 27.71 -9.44 -62.30
CA MET A 1 26.34 -8.87 -62.30
C MET A 1 25.83 -8.91 -60.87
N MET A 2 25.56 -7.75 -60.28
CA MET A 2 24.84 -7.64 -59.01
C MET A 2 23.40 -8.12 -59.19
N GLY A 3 22.87 -8.83 -58.19
CA GLY A 3 21.50 -9.33 -58.15
C GLY A 3 21.02 -9.53 -56.71
N SER A 4 20.80 -8.39 -56.05
CA SER A 4 19.96 -8.11 -54.87
C SER A 4 19.42 -9.30 -54.05
N LEU A 5 19.99 -9.48 -52.85
CA LEU A 5 19.32 -10.13 -51.72
C LEU A 5 18.17 -9.22 -51.26
N ARG A 6 16.93 -9.73 -51.29
CA ARG A 6 15.78 -9.05 -50.68
C ARG A 6 15.91 -9.10 -49.15
N PRO A 7 15.80 -7.98 -48.42
CA PRO A 7 15.68 -8.02 -46.97
C PRO A 7 14.27 -8.48 -46.59
N SER A 8 14.16 -9.55 -45.80
CA SER A 8 12.91 -9.97 -45.18
C SER A 8 12.52 -8.96 -44.10
N ASN A 9 11.29 -8.48 -44.22
CA ASN A 9 10.69 -7.41 -43.44
C ASN A 9 10.70 -7.66 -41.92
N GLY A 10 11.09 -6.62 -41.19
CA GLY A 10 10.38 -6.08 -40.02
C GLY A 10 9.88 -7.06 -38.96
N ALA A 11 10.75 -7.45 -38.03
CA ALA A 11 10.33 -7.80 -36.69
C ALA A 11 10.17 -6.52 -35.86
N ASN A 12 9.19 -5.70 -36.22
CA ASN A 12 8.60 -4.75 -35.27
C ASN A 12 7.76 -5.61 -34.33
N GLY A 13 8.33 -5.96 -33.18
CA GLY A 13 7.57 -6.53 -32.08
C GLY A 13 6.55 -5.48 -31.62
N GLU A 14 5.35 -5.54 -32.20
CA GLU A 14 4.16 -4.93 -31.63
C GLU A 14 4.09 -5.36 -30.17
N LEU A 15 4.29 -4.39 -29.27
CA LEU A 15 3.78 -4.48 -27.91
C LEU A 15 2.28 -4.72 -28.06
N LYS A 16 1.89 -6.00 -27.94
CA LYS A 16 0.51 -6.41 -27.92
C LYS A 16 -0.23 -5.49 -26.96
N ASP A 17 -1.29 -4.87 -27.45
CA ASP A 17 -2.30 -4.20 -26.64
C ASP A 17 -2.70 -5.15 -25.51
N VAL A 18 -2.04 -5.00 -24.37
CA VAL A 18 -2.44 -5.64 -23.13
C VAL A 18 -3.80 -5.04 -22.87
N ASP A 19 -4.83 -5.86 -22.98
CA ASP A 19 -6.23 -5.49 -22.91
C ASP A 19 -6.48 -4.49 -21.77
N LEU A 20 -6.46 -3.20 -22.11
CA LEU A 20 -6.62 -2.07 -21.19
C LEU A 20 -7.96 -2.16 -20.44
N LYS A 21 -8.88 -2.98 -20.96
CA LYS A 21 -10.20 -3.22 -20.39
C LYS A 21 -10.16 -4.17 -19.19
N GLU A 22 -9.20 -5.10 -19.12
CA GLU A 22 -9.08 -6.02 -17.98
C GLU A 22 -8.28 -5.43 -16.80
N MET A 23 -7.30 -4.56 -17.06
CA MET A 23 -6.52 -3.89 -16.01
C MET A 23 -7.35 -2.90 -15.16
N ASN A 24 -8.48 -2.42 -15.69
CA ASN A 24 -9.40 -1.53 -14.97
C ASN A 24 -10.30 -2.23 -13.94
N ARG A 25 -10.26 -3.57 -13.83
CA ARG A 25 -11.05 -4.31 -12.82
C ARG A 25 -10.25 -4.74 -11.59
N THR A 26 -8.93 -4.71 -11.62
CA THR A 26 -8.07 -5.37 -10.62
C THR A 26 -7.29 -4.43 -9.71
N GLY A 27 -7.42 -3.11 -9.89
CA GLY A 27 -6.95 -2.16 -8.87
C GLY A 27 -7.87 -2.18 -7.64
N GLN A 28 -7.37 -2.61 -6.48
CA GLN A 28 -8.13 -2.61 -5.23
C GLN A 28 -8.61 -1.20 -4.84
N ASP A 29 -7.86 -0.17 -5.23
CA ASP A 29 -8.20 1.21 -4.98
C ASP A 29 -8.80 1.90 -6.22
N ARG A 30 -10.14 2.00 -6.23
CA ARG A 30 -10.90 2.67 -7.30
C ARG A 30 -10.75 4.20 -7.31
N THR A 31 -10.06 4.77 -6.33
CA THR A 31 -9.84 6.23 -6.25
C THR A 31 -8.65 6.71 -7.08
N LEU A 32 -7.86 5.80 -7.66
CA LEU A 32 -6.73 6.13 -8.50
C LEU A 32 -7.18 7.02 -9.70
N PRO A 33 -6.64 8.23 -9.86
CA PRO A 33 -7.02 9.15 -10.93
C PRO A 33 -6.84 8.56 -12.33
N GLU A 34 -5.80 7.77 -12.52
CA GLU A 34 -5.42 7.19 -13.81
C GLU A 34 -6.45 6.20 -14.36
N PHE A 35 -7.24 5.55 -13.51
CA PHE A 35 -8.33 4.67 -13.96
C PHE A 35 -9.47 5.44 -14.65
N LYS A 36 -9.56 6.75 -14.45
CA LYS A 36 -10.51 7.61 -15.16
C LYS A 36 -9.97 8.10 -16.50
N MET A 37 -8.67 7.96 -16.74
CA MET A 37 -8.01 8.38 -17.97
C MET A 37 -7.89 7.19 -18.93
N SER A 38 -8.14 7.43 -20.22
CA SER A 38 -7.88 6.41 -21.24
C SER A 38 -6.41 6.52 -21.67
N GLY A 39 -5.61 5.50 -21.36
CA GLY A 39 -4.22 5.42 -21.79
C GLY A 39 -3.35 4.53 -20.91
N PRO A 40 -2.11 4.25 -21.35
CA PRO A 40 -1.13 3.56 -20.51
C PRO A 40 -0.79 4.44 -19.30
N TYR A 41 -0.66 3.82 -18.12
CA TYR A 41 -0.22 4.48 -16.90
C TYR A 41 1.03 3.81 -16.34
N ASN A 42 1.78 4.52 -15.49
CA ASN A 42 2.95 3.95 -14.82
C ASN A 42 2.50 3.16 -13.57
N PRO A 43 2.70 1.82 -13.53
CA PRO A 43 2.25 1.00 -12.41
C PRO A 43 2.94 1.37 -11.08
N PHE A 44 4.23 1.75 -11.09
CA PHE A 44 4.93 2.14 -9.87
C PHE A 44 4.37 3.41 -9.23
N LYS A 45 3.92 4.36 -10.06
CA LYS A 45 3.25 5.58 -9.57
C LYS A 45 1.85 5.25 -9.05
N ALA A 46 1.15 4.31 -9.68
CA ALA A 46 -0.13 3.82 -9.18
C ALA A 46 0.04 3.15 -7.80
N ASP A 47 1.01 2.27 -7.63
CA ASP A 47 1.31 1.61 -6.34
C ASP A 47 1.64 2.63 -5.25
N THR A 48 2.43 3.65 -5.59
CA THR A 48 2.74 4.76 -4.68
C THR A 48 1.47 5.46 -4.19
N TYR A 49 0.53 5.74 -5.10
CA TYR A 49 -0.75 6.33 -4.75
C TYR A 49 -1.59 5.43 -3.85
N GLN A 50 -1.70 4.14 -4.20
CA GLN A 50 -2.48 3.18 -3.43
C GLN A 50 -1.94 3.06 -2.00
N LEU A 51 -0.62 2.94 -1.84
CA LEU A 51 0.02 2.91 -0.52
C LEU A 51 -0.20 4.20 0.26
N GLY A 52 -0.08 5.36 -0.40
CA GLY A 52 -0.36 6.66 0.22
C GLY A 52 -1.80 6.75 0.71
N ASN A 53 -2.76 6.22 -0.07
CA ASN A 53 -4.17 6.23 0.30
C ASN A 53 -4.46 5.28 1.47
N VAL A 54 -3.78 4.13 1.55
CA VAL A 54 -3.82 3.25 2.73
C VAL A 54 -3.33 3.98 3.97
N ILE A 55 -2.20 4.70 3.88
CA ILE A 55 -1.67 5.51 4.98
C ILE A 55 -2.70 6.55 5.43
N LEU A 56 -3.30 7.31 4.51
CA LEU A 56 -4.31 8.31 4.84
C LEU A 56 -5.59 7.71 5.46
N LYS A 57 -6.01 6.53 4.99
CA LYS A 57 -7.15 5.80 5.58
C LYS A 57 -6.84 5.30 7.00
N LEU A 58 -5.62 4.81 7.24
CA LEU A 58 -5.18 4.43 8.59
C LEU A 58 -5.15 5.66 9.50
N LEU A 59 -4.61 6.79 9.03
CA LEU A 59 -4.61 8.05 9.78
C LEU A 59 -6.01 8.53 10.15
N ALA A 60 -7.00 8.33 9.27
CA ALA A 60 -8.39 8.69 9.55
C ALA A 60 -9.08 7.70 10.50
N ALA A 61 -8.72 6.41 10.46
CA ALA A 61 -9.31 5.37 11.28
C ALA A 61 -8.74 5.31 12.71
N TYR A 62 -7.48 5.70 12.87
CA TYR A 62 -6.80 5.76 14.15
C TYR A 62 -6.76 7.20 14.67
N HIS A 63 -6.44 7.38 15.95
CA HIS A 63 -6.34 8.71 16.52
C HIS A 63 -5.18 9.48 15.85
N PRO A 64 -5.32 10.79 15.56
CA PRO A 64 -4.25 11.56 14.91
C PRO A 64 -2.95 11.54 15.71
N GLU A 65 -3.06 11.45 17.05
CA GLU A 65 -1.92 11.41 17.97
C GLU A 65 -0.93 10.27 17.69
N GLY A 66 0.28 10.64 17.32
CA GLY A 66 1.42 9.75 17.12
C GLY A 66 1.64 9.32 15.68
N LEU A 67 0.76 9.71 14.76
CA LEU A 67 0.90 9.41 13.33
C LEU A 67 0.89 10.66 12.43
N GLU A 68 0.77 11.86 12.99
CA GLU A 68 0.75 13.13 12.26
C GLU A 68 1.90 13.28 11.24
N PRO A 69 3.13 12.82 11.52
CA PRO A 69 4.23 12.92 10.56
C PRO A 69 3.98 12.19 9.23
N PHE A 70 3.13 11.15 9.22
CA PHE A 70 2.75 10.45 8.00
C PHE A 70 1.73 11.20 7.15
N ILE A 71 1.05 12.23 7.69
CA ILE A 71 0.05 12.99 6.93
C ILE A 71 0.71 13.63 5.70
N THR A 72 1.87 14.25 5.88
CA THR A 72 2.61 14.90 4.78
C THR A 72 3.03 13.90 3.73
N LEU A 73 3.58 12.75 4.16
CA LEU A 73 4.01 11.69 3.25
C LEU A 73 2.82 11.09 2.47
N GLY A 74 1.73 10.75 3.16
CA GLY A 74 0.53 10.20 2.54
C GLY A 74 -0.09 11.15 1.52
N LYS A 75 -0.13 12.46 1.81
CA LYS A 75 -0.59 13.49 0.85
C LYS A 75 0.32 13.60 -0.37
N ALA A 76 1.64 13.57 -0.19
CA ALA A 76 2.58 13.60 -1.30
C ALA A 76 2.43 12.37 -2.21
N MET A 77 2.28 11.18 -1.61
CA MET A 77 2.07 9.91 -2.33
C MET A 77 0.75 9.87 -3.10
N THR A 78 -0.30 10.52 -2.57
CA THR A 78 -1.65 10.58 -3.19
C THR A 78 -1.88 11.78 -4.09
N ASN A 79 -0.81 12.41 -4.60
CA ASN A 79 -0.96 13.51 -5.55
C ASN A 79 -1.72 13.05 -6.81
N THR A 80 -2.67 13.87 -7.28
CA THR A 80 -3.45 13.60 -8.48
C THR A 80 -2.56 13.46 -9.71
N ASN A 81 -1.53 14.28 -9.83
CA ASN A 81 -0.54 14.18 -10.90
C ASN A 81 0.49 13.07 -10.57
N PRO A 82 0.63 12.01 -11.39
CA PRO A 82 1.56 10.91 -11.12
C PRO A 82 3.03 11.34 -11.05
N ASN A 83 3.40 12.40 -11.76
CA ASN A 83 4.77 12.89 -11.81
C ASN A 83 5.18 13.61 -10.53
N ASP A 84 4.23 14.21 -9.82
CA ASP A 84 4.47 14.93 -8.58
C ASP A 84 4.49 14.02 -7.35
N ARG A 85 4.16 12.72 -7.54
CA ARG A 85 4.30 11.72 -6.47
C ARG A 85 5.78 11.43 -6.24
N PRO A 86 6.22 11.29 -4.98
CA PRO A 86 7.61 10.98 -4.68
C PRO A 86 8.00 9.61 -5.25
N SER A 87 9.26 9.49 -5.63
CA SER A 87 9.92 8.23 -5.96
C SER A 87 10.22 7.42 -4.70
N LEU A 88 10.51 6.13 -4.86
CA LEU A 88 10.86 5.27 -3.73
C LEU A 88 12.06 5.80 -2.90
N PRO A 89 13.18 6.26 -3.50
CA PRO A 89 14.27 6.85 -2.72
C PRO A 89 13.84 8.09 -1.92
N GLU A 90 12.96 8.92 -2.48
CA GLU A 90 12.44 10.09 -1.77
C GLU A 90 11.53 9.67 -0.60
N ILE A 91 10.67 8.68 -0.79
CA ILE A 91 9.84 8.11 0.28
C ILE A 91 10.71 7.56 1.42
N LEU A 92 11.78 6.82 1.09
CA LEU A 92 12.72 6.31 2.08
C LEU A 92 13.40 7.44 2.84
N LYS A 93 13.82 8.49 2.15
CA LYS A 93 14.38 9.69 2.79
C LYS A 93 13.37 10.33 3.76
N TYR A 94 12.11 10.47 3.37
CA TYR A 94 11.06 10.98 4.26
C TYR A 94 10.94 10.11 5.52
N LEU A 95 10.95 8.79 5.39
CA LEU A 95 10.85 7.86 6.53
C LEU A 95 12.09 7.91 7.42
N ASP A 96 13.29 8.06 6.85
CA ASP A 96 14.54 8.17 7.60
C ASP A 96 14.64 9.47 8.39
N GLU A 97 14.05 10.55 7.89
CA GLU A 97 13.98 11.86 8.54
C GLU A 97 12.93 11.92 9.66
N MET A 98 11.99 10.96 9.72
CA MET A 98 11.00 10.90 10.80
C MET A 98 11.64 10.55 12.14
N ASP A 99 11.10 11.11 13.23
CA ASP A 99 11.55 10.80 14.58
C ASP A 99 11.37 9.31 14.89
N LYS A 100 12.48 8.59 14.98
CA LYS A 100 12.49 7.14 15.20
C LYS A 100 11.79 6.70 16.49
N ARG A 101 11.62 7.61 17.45
CA ARG A 101 10.85 7.36 18.68
C ARG A 101 9.38 7.10 18.39
N MET A 102 8.83 7.65 17.29
CA MET A 102 7.43 7.43 16.93
C MET A 102 7.15 5.97 16.58
N PHE A 103 8.03 5.31 15.84
CA PHE A 103 7.86 3.90 15.45
C PHE A 103 7.94 2.94 16.64
N LYS A 104 8.52 3.38 17.76
CA LYS A 104 8.57 2.60 19.01
C LYS A 104 7.29 2.73 19.83
N ARG A 105 6.43 3.71 19.54
CA ARG A 105 5.17 3.93 20.26
C ARG A 105 4.10 3.01 19.70
N ARG A 106 3.37 2.36 20.60
CA ARG A 106 2.14 1.67 20.22
C ARG A 106 1.08 2.70 19.85
N ILE A 107 0.44 2.49 18.70
CA ILE A 107 -0.72 3.27 18.26
C ILE A 107 -1.96 2.62 18.86
N TRP A 108 -2.76 3.41 19.54
CA TRP A 108 -4.01 2.95 20.17
C TRP A 108 -5.20 3.27 19.27
N LYS A 109 -6.22 2.41 19.31
CA LYS A 109 -7.48 2.72 18.64
C LYS A 109 -8.23 3.80 19.44
N PRO A 110 -9.02 4.67 18.78
CA PRO A 110 -9.80 5.70 19.47
C PRO A 110 -10.71 5.14 20.58
N GLN A 111 -11.25 3.94 20.38
CA GLN A 111 -12.14 3.25 21.32
C GLN A 111 -11.43 2.53 22.48
N ASP A 112 -10.09 2.46 22.49
CA ASP A 112 -9.37 1.77 23.56
C ASP A 112 -9.45 2.57 24.85
N SER A 113 -10.04 1.98 25.90
CA SER A 113 -10.15 2.64 27.21
C SER A 113 -8.80 2.75 27.90
N SER A 114 -8.63 3.71 28.83
CA SER A 114 -7.41 3.81 29.64
C SER A 114 -7.11 2.53 30.41
N VAL A 115 -8.14 1.77 30.80
CA VAL A 115 -8.00 0.46 31.45
C VAL A 115 -7.46 -0.58 30.49
N ASP A 116 -7.94 -0.61 29.24
CA ASP A 116 -7.42 -1.54 28.21
C ASP A 116 -5.97 -1.20 27.87
N LYS A 117 -5.65 0.08 27.72
CA LYS A 117 -4.28 0.57 27.51
C LYS A 117 -3.37 0.11 28.65
N PHE A 118 -3.78 0.31 29.90
CA PHE A 118 -3.04 -0.13 31.07
C PHE A 118 -2.83 -1.65 31.09
N LYS A 119 -3.88 -2.44 30.87
CA LYS A 119 -3.81 -3.91 30.85
C LYS A 119 -2.89 -4.44 29.76
N ILE A 120 -2.93 -3.84 28.57
CA ILE A 120 -2.07 -4.22 27.44
C ILE A 120 -0.61 -3.85 27.73
N THR A 121 -0.36 -2.67 28.29
CA THR A 121 1.00 -2.17 28.55
C THR A 121 1.67 -2.87 29.73
N TYR A 122 0.95 -3.09 30.82
CA TYR A 122 1.55 -3.53 32.10
C TYR A 122 1.15 -4.94 32.53
N CYS A 123 0.01 -5.45 32.05
CA CYS A 123 -0.51 -6.76 32.47
C CYS A 123 -0.38 -7.84 31.38
N TRP A 124 0.21 -7.52 30.22
CA TRP A 124 0.28 -8.39 29.02
C TRP A 124 -1.07 -9.03 28.63
N CYS A 125 -2.18 -8.39 28.99
CA CYS A 125 -3.52 -8.84 28.63
C CYS A 125 -3.93 -8.13 27.36
N ASN A 126 -4.10 -8.86 26.25
CA ASN A 126 -4.67 -8.30 25.03
C ASN A 126 -6.18 -8.54 25.02
N PRO A 127 -7.05 -7.54 25.17
CA PRO A 127 -8.50 -7.75 25.23
C PRO A 127 -9.10 -8.30 23.93
N LEU A 128 -8.37 -8.22 22.80
CA LEU A 128 -8.74 -8.88 21.54
C LEU A 128 -8.47 -10.39 21.54
N PHE A 129 -7.65 -10.85 22.46
CA PHE A 129 -7.22 -12.23 22.64
C PHE A 129 -7.23 -12.52 24.14
N GLY A 130 -8.41 -12.80 24.71
CA GLY A 130 -8.50 -13.15 26.13
C GLY A 130 -7.48 -14.23 26.46
N SER A 131 -6.48 -13.90 27.29
CA SER A 131 -5.19 -14.63 27.39
C SER A 131 -4.47 -14.81 26.05
N ILE A 132 -3.13 -14.73 26.04
CA ILE A 132 -2.34 -14.98 24.83
C ILE A 132 -2.82 -16.30 24.21
N PRO A 133 -3.28 -16.30 22.94
CA PRO A 133 -3.74 -17.53 22.32
C PRO A 133 -2.57 -18.50 22.29
N ASN A 134 -2.81 -19.76 22.60
CA ASN A 134 -1.80 -20.78 22.38
C ASN A 134 -1.41 -20.75 20.89
N THR A 135 -0.20 -21.19 20.56
CA THR A 135 0.34 -21.33 19.20
C THR A 135 -0.71 -21.89 18.21
N ASP A 136 -1.55 -22.82 18.66
CA ASP A 136 -2.64 -23.41 17.87
C ASP A 136 -3.74 -22.44 17.44
N ASP A 137 -4.05 -21.44 18.27
CA ASP A 137 -5.05 -20.42 17.97
C ASP A 137 -4.50 -19.39 16.98
N ILE A 138 -3.20 -19.10 17.05
CA ILE A 138 -2.50 -18.23 16.08
C ILE A 138 -2.57 -18.87 14.68
N ILE A 139 -2.32 -20.17 14.58
CA ILE A 139 -2.36 -20.92 13.31
C ILE A 139 -3.77 -20.90 12.70
N LYS A 140 -4.80 -21.19 13.50
CA LYS A 140 -6.21 -21.14 13.05
C LYS A 140 -6.63 -19.76 12.58
N GLN A 141 -6.09 -18.70 13.21
CA GLN A 141 -6.43 -17.35 12.87
C GLN A 141 -5.72 -16.89 11.60
N THR A 142 -4.48 -17.34 11.35
CA THR A 142 -3.79 -17.14 10.06
C THR A 142 -4.48 -17.88 8.91
N GLU A 143 -5.01 -19.08 9.14
CA GLU A 143 -5.76 -19.84 8.13
C GLU A 143 -7.09 -19.16 7.74
N ARG A 144 -7.72 -18.40 8.65
CA ARG A 144 -8.95 -17.65 8.36
C ARG A 144 -8.71 -16.48 7.38
N PHE A 145 -7.47 -16.01 7.23
CA PHE A 145 -7.10 -14.96 6.29
C PHE A 145 -6.48 -15.49 4.98
N LEU A 146 -6.28 -16.81 4.87
CA LEU A 146 -5.91 -17.43 3.61
C LEU A 146 -7.18 -17.70 2.80
N PRO A 147 -7.22 -17.36 1.50
CA PRO A 147 -8.32 -17.78 0.65
C PRO A 147 -8.36 -19.32 0.61
N PRO A 148 -9.56 -19.94 0.51
CA PRO A 148 -9.67 -21.39 0.39
C PRO A 148 -8.88 -21.84 -0.84
N ALA A 149 -8.04 -22.85 -0.66
CA ALA A 149 -7.32 -23.47 -1.76
C ALA A 149 -8.33 -23.92 -2.83
N MET A 150 -8.09 -23.52 -4.08
CA MET A 150 -8.82 -23.98 -5.27
C MET A 150 -8.57 -25.46 -5.52
#